data_AF-A0A482ULV0-F1
#
_entry.id   AF-A0A482ULV0-F1
#
_cell.length_a   1.000
_cell.length_b   1.000
_cell.length_c   1.000
_cell.angle_alpha   90.00
_cell.angle_beta   90.00
_cell.angle_gamma   90.00
#
_symmetry.space_group_name_H-M   'P 1'
#
loop_
_entity.id
_entity.type
_entity.pdbx_description
1 polymer ?
#
loop_
_entity_poly.entity_id
_entity_poly.type
_entity_poly.pdbx_seq_one_letter_code
_entity_poly.pdbx_strand_id
1 'polypeptide(L)'
;MFSVILVIFCLTLALVNAKVQSVTTRQPPPSTVTAFKIDKVDPLLCGEVHIPLTYLEIAKRMGKVQEGSCLPLGFVLPEGVMQITMGPLGTYPVYLYRKQATQLKI
;
A
#
# COMPACT_ATOMS: atom_id res chain seq x y z
N MET A 1 29.26 24.98 -33.20
CA MET A 1 28.11 24.07 -33.40
C MET A 1 27.94 23.04 -32.26
N PHE A 2 28.41 23.29 -31.03
CA PHE A 2 28.29 22.35 -29.89
C PHE A 2 27.37 22.81 -28.74
N SER A 3 26.88 24.05 -28.72
CA SER A 3 26.09 24.58 -27.59
C SER A 3 24.62 24.16 -27.56
N VAL A 4 24.04 23.64 -28.65
CA VAL A 4 22.58 23.42 -28.73
C VAL A 4 22.17 22.07 -28.13
N ILE A 5 23.05 21.07 -28.14
CA ILE A 5 22.75 19.70 -27.71
C ILE A 5 22.62 19.61 -26.18
N LEU A 6 23.36 20.44 -25.43
CA LEU A 6 23.34 20.44 -23.96
C LEU A 6 22.01 20.96 -23.38
N VAL A 7 21.30 21.84 -24.10
CA VAL A 7 20.03 22.43 -23.64
C VAL A 7 18.87 21.44 -23.82
N ILE A 8 18.92 20.63 -24.88
CA ILE A 8 17.85 19.67 -25.21
C ILE A 8 17.82 18.53 -24.19
N PHE A 9 18.98 18.08 -23.70
CA PHE A 9 19.06 17.00 -22.71
C PHE A 9 18.59 17.43 -21.31
N CYS A 10 18.64 18.73 -21.00
CA CYS A 10 18.13 19.26 -19.74
C CYS A 10 16.59 19.34 -19.71
N LEU A 11 15.97 19.51 -20.88
CA LEU A 11 14.51 19.67 -20.99
C LEU A 11 13.74 18.35 -20.82
N THR A 12 14.36 17.20 -21.12
CA THR A 12 13.67 15.89 -21.10
C THR A 12 13.69 15.22 -19.71
N LEU A 13 14.65 15.54 -18.84
CA LEU A 13 14.69 15.01 -17.47
C LEU A 13 13.59 15.58 -16.56
N ALA A 14 13.07 16.77 -16.87
CA ALA A 14 12.03 17.40 -16.05
C ALA A 14 10.63 16.77 -16.22
N LEU A 15 10.35 16.09 -17.34
CA LEU A 15 9.01 15.59 -17.66
C LEU A 15 8.72 14.18 -17.13
N VAL A 16 9.74 13.36 -16.87
CA VAL A 16 9.54 12.01 -16.31
C VAL A 16 9.16 12.02 -14.83
N ASN A 17 9.48 13.10 -14.10
CA ASN A 17 9.19 13.18 -12.66
C ASN A 17 7.72 13.51 -12.34
N ALA A 18 6.98 14.12 -13.27
CA ALA A 18 5.59 14.54 -13.02
C ALA A 18 4.56 13.40 -13.16
N LYS A 19 4.87 12.33 -13.90
CA LYS A 19 3.92 11.22 -14.12
C LYS A 19 4.03 10.11 -13.06
N VAL A 20 5.17 10.01 -12.38
CA VAL A 20 5.37 9.06 -11.26
C VAL A 20 4.81 9.60 -9.94
N GLN A 21 4.42 10.87 -9.86
CA GLN A 21 3.78 11.39 -8.63
C GLN A 21 2.29 11.07 -8.53
N SER A 22 1.61 10.74 -9.64
CA SER A 22 0.17 10.43 -9.59
C SER A 22 -0.16 9.06 -8.96
N VAL A 23 0.85 8.24 -8.66
CA VAL A 23 0.71 6.95 -7.96
C VAL A 23 1.30 7.04 -6.55
N THR A 24 1.50 8.22 -5.96
CA THR A 24 2.01 8.31 -4.57
C THR A 24 1.38 9.44 -3.74
N THR A 25 0.31 10.07 -4.22
CA THR A 25 -0.44 11.05 -3.40
C THR A 25 -1.96 10.85 -3.47
N ARG A 26 -2.44 9.61 -3.33
CA ARG A 26 -3.77 9.42 -2.72
C ARG A 26 -3.56 9.50 -1.22
N GLN A 27 -3.35 10.69 -0.69
CA GLN A 27 -3.44 10.91 0.74
C GLN A 27 -4.89 10.58 1.09
N PRO A 28 -5.15 9.46 1.79
CA PRO A 28 -6.51 9.11 2.12
C PRO A 28 -7.03 10.21 3.08
N PRO A 29 -8.32 10.57 3.03
CA PRO A 29 -8.85 11.73 3.75
C PRO A 29 -8.38 11.73 5.21
N PRO A 30 -8.22 12.89 5.87
CA PRO A 30 -7.51 13.02 7.16
C PRO A 30 -8.05 12.14 8.32
N SER A 31 -9.14 11.41 8.09
CA SER A 31 -9.77 10.46 9.00
C SER A 31 -9.62 8.98 8.59
N THR A 32 -8.75 8.60 7.65
CA THR A 32 -8.51 7.20 7.30
C THR A 32 -7.32 6.61 8.02
N VAL A 33 -7.47 5.37 8.46
CA VAL A 33 -6.46 4.59 9.15
C VAL A 33 -6.12 3.36 8.33
N THR A 34 -4.84 2.99 8.31
CA THR A 34 -4.41 1.74 7.73
C THR A 34 -4.58 0.65 8.78
N ALA A 35 -5.26 -0.42 8.41
CA ALA A 35 -5.37 -1.60 9.23
C ALA A 35 -4.78 -2.80 8.49
N PHE A 36 -4.03 -3.64 9.18
CA PHE A 36 -3.38 -4.81 8.62
C PHE A 36 -3.85 -6.09 9.31
N LYS A 37 -3.69 -7.21 8.62
CA LYS A 37 -3.93 -8.55 9.13
C LYS A 37 -2.95 -9.52 8.51
N ILE A 38 -2.29 -10.29 9.35
CA ILE A 38 -1.46 -11.41 8.91
C ILE A 38 -2.38 -12.61 8.68
N ASP A 39 -2.17 -13.30 7.57
CA ASP A 39 -2.94 -14.49 7.25
C ASP A 39 -2.66 -15.61 8.27
N LYS A 40 -3.70 -16.35 8.64
CA LYS A 40 -3.58 -17.42 9.65
C LYS A 40 -3.06 -18.72 9.07
N VAL A 41 -3.27 -18.94 7.77
CA VAL A 41 -2.83 -20.11 7.03
C VAL A 41 -1.40 -19.87 6.53
N ASP A 42 -1.13 -18.68 6.01
CA ASP A 42 0.18 -18.27 5.50
C ASP A 42 0.81 -17.15 6.36
N PRO A 43 1.70 -17.47 7.32
CA PRO A 43 2.33 -16.45 8.19
C PRO A 43 3.27 -15.51 7.43
N LEU A 44 3.60 -15.81 6.17
CA LEU A 44 4.37 -14.97 5.27
C LEU A 44 3.49 -14.01 4.45
N LEU A 45 2.16 -14.04 4.61
CA LEU A 45 1.23 -13.16 3.92
C LEU A 45 0.58 -12.16 4.89
N CYS A 46 0.53 -10.90 4.49
CA CYS A 46 -0.10 -9.81 5.23
C CYS A 46 -0.99 -9.00 4.29
N GLY A 47 -2.24 -8.78 4.67
CA GLY A 47 -3.16 -7.89 3.97
C GLY A 47 -3.35 -6.59 4.74
N GLU A 48 -3.19 -5.45 4.08
CA GLU A 48 -3.54 -4.14 4.64
C GLU A 48 -4.63 -3.44 3.84
N VAL A 49 -5.45 -2.65 4.53
CA VAL A 49 -6.58 -1.94 3.97
C VAL A 49 -6.61 -0.53 4.55
N HIS A 50 -6.95 0.43 3.69
CA HIS A 50 -7.22 1.80 4.13
C HIS A 50 -8.72 1.96 4.34
N ILE A 51 -9.12 2.12 5.59
CA ILE A 51 -10.52 2.32 5.98
C ILE A 51 -10.66 3.62 6.78
N PRO A 52 -11.85 4.24 6.76
CA PRO A 52 -12.15 5.34 7.68
C PRO A 52 -12.04 4.90 9.14
N LEU A 53 -11.55 5.79 10.02
CA LEU A 53 -11.48 5.61 11.48
C LEU A 53 -12.83 5.20 12.09
N THR A 54 -13.93 5.71 11.54
CA THR A 54 -15.30 5.34 11.95
C THR A 54 -15.60 3.85 11.83
N TYR A 55 -14.88 3.14 10.96
CA TYR A 55 -15.06 1.70 10.71
C TYR A 55 -13.93 0.85 11.29
N LEU A 56 -12.91 1.44 11.91
CA LEU A 56 -11.79 0.70 12.48
C LEU A 56 -12.25 -0.31 13.53
N GLU A 57 -13.13 0.10 14.44
CA GLU A 57 -13.63 -0.78 15.50
C GLU A 57 -14.47 -1.94 14.96
N ILE A 58 -15.24 -1.70 13.90
CA ILE A 58 -16.00 -2.73 13.20
C ILE A 58 -15.04 -3.68 12.47
N ALA A 59 -14.02 -3.15 11.79
CA ALA A 59 -13.01 -3.93 11.09
C ALA A 59 -12.20 -4.79 12.07
N LYS A 60 -11.82 -4.27 13.24
CA LYS A 60 -11.16 -5.03 14.30
C LYS A 60 -12.02 -6.20 14.78
N ARG A 61 -13.33 -5.99 14.99
CA ARG A 61 -14.24 -7.07 15.41
C ARG A 61 -14.52 -8.11 14.33
N MET A 62 -14.86 -7.65 13.12
CA MET A 62 -15.30 -8.50 12.01
C MET A 62 -14.12 -9.14 11.29
N GLY A 63 -13.12 -8.34 10.96
CA GLY A 63 -11.94 -8.75 10.19
C GLY A 63 -10.81 -9.29 11.04
N LYS A 64 -10.80 -9.02 12.36
CA LYS A 64 -9.64 -9.26 13.24
C LYS A 64 -8.37 -8.58 12.72
N VAL A 65 -8.55 -7.38 12.14
CA VAL A 65 -7.45 -6.52 11.69
C VAL A 65 -6.88 -5.75 12.88
N GLN A 66 -5.64 -5.30 12.76
CA GLN A 66 -4.94 -4.45 13.71
C GLN A 66 -4.61 -3.11 13.05
N GLU A 67 -4.48 -2.06 13.85
CA GLU A 67 -4.05 -0.76 13.33
C GLU A 67 -2.55 -0.80 12.96
N GLY A 68 -2.21 -0.28 11.78
CA GLY A 68 -0.85 -0.27 11.25
C GLY A 68 -0.76 -0.76 9.80
N SER A 69 0.46 -1.03 9.37
CA SER A 69 0.78 -1.46 8.01
C SER A 69 1.59 -2.75 8.00
N CYS A 70 1.58 -3.45 6.86
CA CYS A 70 2.37 -4.66 6.62
C CYS A 70 3.88 -4.36 6.49
N LEU A 71 4.24 -3.17 6.03
CA LEU A 71 5.62 -2.69 5.85
C LEU A 71 6.51 -2.78 7.12
N PRO A 72 6.14 -2.20 8.28
CA PRO A 72 6.97 -2.24 9.50
C PRO A 72 7.23 -3.66 10.02
N LEU A 73 6.43 -4.65 9.59
CA LEU A 73 6.59 -6.05 9.96
C LEU A 73 7.49 -6.84 8.98
N GLY A 74 8.00 -6.17 7.93
CA GLY A 74 8.89 -6.73 6.93
C GLY A 74 8.19 -7.38 5.73
N PHE A 75 6.88 -7.18 5.58
CA PHE A 75 6.14 -7.62 4.38
C PHE A 75 6.27 -6.52 3.32
N VAL A 76 7.21 -6.72 2.41
CA VAL A 76 7.61 -5.71 1.40
C VAL A 76 7.34 -6.16 -0.03
N LEU A 77 7.06 -7.44 -0.26
CA LEU A 77 6.78 -7.95 -1.60
C LEU A 77 5.31 -7.79 -1.91
N PRO A 78 4.89 -6.92 -2.85
CA PRO A 78 3.49 -6.87 -3.27
C PRO A 78 3.11 -8.21 -3.91
N GLU A 79 2.10 -8.87 -3.37
CA GLU A 79 1.57 -10.12 -3.94
C GLU A 79 0.37 -9.84 -4.85
N GLY A 80 -0.47 -8.87 -4.48
CA GLY A 80 -1.65 -8.52 -5.24
C GLY A 80 -2.59 -7.62 -4.48
N VAL A 81 -3.78 -7.40 -5.05
CA VAL A 81 -4.85 -6.64 -4.40
C VAL A 81 -6.12 -7.46 -4.47
N MET A 82 -6.75 -7.66 -3.32
CA MET A 82 -8.04 -8.34 -3.20
C MET A 82 -9.12 -7.33 -2.84
N GLN A 83 -10.31 -7.48 -3.40
CA GLN A 83 -11.44 -6.64 -3.03
C GLN A 83 -12.28 -7.37 -1.97
N ILE A 84 -12.46 -6.75 -0.80
CA ILE A 84 -13.34 -7.28 0.25
C ILE A 84 -14.61 -6.44 0.33
N THR A 85 -15.76 -7.12 0.36
CA THR A 85 -17.05 -6.44 0.54
C THR A 85 -17.37 -6.42 2.03
N MET A 86 -17.43 -5.22 2.62
CA MET A 86 -17.75 -4.97 4.03
C MET A 86 -19.25 -4.67 4.19
N GLY A 87 -20.09 -5.49 3.56
CA GLY A 87 -21.56 -5.33 3.58
C GLY A 87 -22.00 -3.94 3.10
N PRO A 88 -22.85 -3.21 3.86
CA PRO A 88 -23.38 -1.89 3.44
C PRO A 88 -22.31 -0.79 3.36
N LEU A 89 -21.09 -1.04 3.86
CA LEU A 89 -19.97 -0.10 3.79
C LEU A 89 -19.32 -0.03 2.40
N GLY A 90 -19.67 -0.95 1.51
CA GLY A 90 -19.10 -1.07 0.18
C GLY A 90 -17.90 -2.01 0.12
N THR A 91 -17.17 -1.90 -0.98
CA THR A 91 -16.02 -2.75 -1.28
C THR A 91 -14.73 -1.97 -1.07
N TYR A 92 -13.79 -2.57 -0.34
CA TYR A 92 -12.50 -1.97 -0.03
C TYR A 92 -11.36 -2.82 -0.61
N PRO A 93 -10.34 -2.18 -1.23
CA PRO A 93 -9.16 -2.88 -1.70
C PRO A 93 -8.24 -3.20 -0.53
N VAL A 94 -7.95 -4.50 -0.37
CA VAL A 94 -6.92 -5.04 0.53
C VAL A 94 -5.67 -5.29 -0.30
N TYR A 95 -4.59 -4.62 0.06
CA TYR A 95 -3.28 -4.80 -0.55
C TYR A 95 -2.58 -5.95 0.17
N LEU A 96 -2.23 -6.99 -0.59
CA LEU A 96 -1.54 -8.17 -0.09
C LEU A 96 -0.04 -7.99 -0.29
N TYR A 97 0.68 -8.16 0.81
CA TYR A 97 2.14 -8.12 0.87
C TYR A 97 2.66 -9.43 1.45
N ARG A 98 3.69 -9.95 0.83
CA ARG A 98 4.41 -11.14 1.26
C ARG A 98 5.72 -10.75 1.91
N LYS A 99 6.11 -11.50 2.93
CA LYS A 99 7.43 -11.42 3.55
C LYS A 99 8.42 -12.23 2.71
N GLN A 100 9.63 -11.71 2.51
CA GLN A 100 10.69 -12.53 1.93
C GLN A 100 11.00 -13.68 2.90
N ALA A 101 10.93 -14.93 2.43
CA ALA A 101 11.28 -16.11 3.22
C ALA A 101 12.72 -16.04 3.78
N THR A 102 13.57 -15.24 3.15
CA THR A 102 14.96 -14.97 3.55
C THR A 102 15.12 -14.19 4.87
N GLN A 103 14.04 -13.65 5.45
CA GLN A 103 14.08 -12.92 6.74
C GLN A 103 13.85 -13.83 7.97
N LEU A 104 13.77 -15.15 7.79
CA LEU A 104 13.89 -16.10 8.89
C LEU A 104 15.39 -16.31 9.19
N LYS A 105 16.02 -15.33 9.85
CA LYS A 105 17.38 -15.50 10.36
C LYS A 105 17.31 -16.45 11.56
N ILE A 106 18.01 -17.57 11.40
CA ILE A 106 18.19 -18.74 12.27
C ILE A 106 18.52 -18.33 13.70
#